data_AF-A0A482INT6-F1
#
_entry.id   AF-A0A482INT6-F1
#
_cell.length_a   1.000
_cell.length_b   1.000
_cell.length_c   1.000
_cell.angle_alpha   90.00
_cell.angle_beta   90.00
_cell.angle_gamma   90.00
#
_symmetry.space_group_name_H-M   'P 1'
#
loop_
_entity.id
_entity.type
_entity.pdbx_description
1 polymer ?
#
loop_
_entity_poly.entity_id
_entity_poly.type
_entity_poly.pdbx_seq_one_letter_code
_entity_poly.pdbx_strand_id
1 'polypeptide(L)'
;MAVTSAPEKSATPIIVPGQLALRTIHGRNGKFNVGKLECQLGKFTIKDAELEQYPEGKYQGEFVLRYIFLKGYPISDGSMRFEMRANLDGMTLFGIDKLSKAEAHSFAPQEVDPLDEEQGPPPAATPVKASKASRSAKSAPVQASADPLIDTTPFGVDAPPPATAAAPGSTEDGDAALFGLLWPLGESVKLDSTIDRRALRAQIARLDELGYALDFKTQEWSRRAELQPA
;
A
#
# COMPACT_ATOMS: atom_id res chain seq x y z
N MET A 1 13.09 41.38 8.00
CA MET A 1 12.67 39.96 8.05
C MET A 1 13.74 39.17 7.33
N ALA A 2 14.70 38.59 8.05
CA ALA A 2 15.73 37.74 7.45
C ALA A 2 15.19 36.31 7.41
N VAL A 3 14.95 35.79 6.20
CA VAL A 3 14.54 34.42 5.99
C VAL A 3 15.79 33.56 6.17
N THR A 4 15.88 32.83 7.28
CA THR A 4 16.92 31.82 7.48
C THR A 4 16.66 30.69 6.50
N SER A 5 17.30 30.76 5.33
CA SER A 5 17.45 29.62 4.43
C SER A 5 18.28 28.57 5.16
N ALA A 6 17.65 27.48 5.59
CA ALA A 6 18.38 26.30 6.02
C ALA A 6 19.25 25.84 4.84
N PRO A 7 20.52 25.45 5.06
CA PRO A 7 21.31 24.89 3.98
C PRO A 7 20.69 23.55 3.59
N GLU A 8 20.18 23.46 2.35
CA GLU A 8 19.91 22.18 1.71
C GLU A 8 21.20 21.38 1.77
N LYS A 9 21.22 20.38 2.64
CA LYS A 9 22.34 19.47 2.78
C LYS A 9 22.32 18.63 1.50
N SER A 10 23.09 19.06 0.50
CA SER A 10 23.38 18.30 -0.71
C SER A 10 24.19 17.06 -0.33
N ALA A 11 23.50 16.09 0.27
CA ALA A 11 24.04 14.78 0.52
C ALA A 11 24.19 14.11 -0.84
N THR A 12 25.43 13.82 -1.23
CA THR A 12 25.68 12.98 -2.40
C THR A 12 24.99 11.64 -2.21
N PRO A 13 24.20 11.18 -3.20
CA PRO A 13 23.49 9.91 -3.11
C PRO A 13 24.47 8.76 -2.87
N ILE A 14 24.17 7.89 -1.91
CA ILE A 14 25.00 6.71 -1.62
C ILE A 14 24.57 5.61 -2.57
N ILE A 15 25.35 5.40 -3.63
CA ILE A 15 25.09 4.35 -4.62
C ILE A 15 25.89 3.11 -4.22
N VAL A 16 25.22 1.99 -4.06
CA VAL A 16 25.86 0.70 -3.73
C VAL A 16 25.54 -0.35 -4.79
N PRO A 17 26.54 -1.01 -5.37
CA PRO A 17 26.30 -2.23 -6.12
C PRO A 17 25.93 -3.35 -5.15
N GLY A 18 25.00 -4.21 -5.54
CA GLY A 18 24.54 -5.30 -4.69
C GLY A 18 23.62 -6.29 -5.37
N GLN A 19 23.08 -7.18 -4.55
CA GLN A 19 22.08 -8.16 -4.94
C GLN A 19 20.79 -7.91 -4.17
N LEU A 20 19.70 -7.67 -4.88
CA LEU A 20 18.37 -7.52 -4.32
C LEU A 20 17.57 -8.80 -4.56
N ALA A 21 17.38 -9.59 -3.52
CA ALA A 21 16.41 -10.67 -3.53
C ALA A 21 15.02 -10.06 -3.33
N LEU A 22 14.12 -10.23 -4.29
CA LEU A 22 12.73 -9.77 -4.21
C LEU A 22 11.82 -10.98 -4.03
N ARG A 23 10.97 -10.95 -3.01
CA ARG A 23 9.96 -11.98 -2.76
C ARG A 23 8.57 -11.37 -2.68
N THR A 24 7.63 -11.95 -3.42
CA THR A 24 6.21 -11.63 -3.29
C THR A 24 5.60 -12.38 -2.12
N ILE A 25 4.96 -11.66 -1.21
CA ILE A 25 4.30 -12.17 -0.02
C ILE A 25 2.82 -11.81 -0.10
N HIS A 26 1.97 -12.72 0.37
CA HIS A 26 0.51 -12.53 0.37
C HIS A 26 0.08 -12.04 1.74
N GLY A 27 -0.32 -10.78 1.82
CA GLY A 27 -0.83 -10.14 3.04
C GLY A 27 -2.36 -10.05 3.06
N ARG A 28 -2.88 -9.42 4.11
CA ARG A 28 -4.30 -9.09 4.24
C ARG A 28 -4.77 -8.11 3.15
N ASN A 29 -3.89 -7.19 2.73
CA ASN A 29 -4.19 -6.13 1.75
C ASN A 29 -3.70 -6.49 0.34
N GLY A 30 -3.59 -7.78 0.04
CA GLY A 30 -3.13 -8.28 -1.26
C GLY A 30 -1.65 -8.67 -1.29
N LYS A 31 -1.13 -8.84 -2.50
CA LYS A 31 0.27 -9.20 -2.72
C LYS A 31 1.16 -7.98 -2.51
N PHE A 32 2.29 -8.17 -1.85
CA PHE A 32 3.30 -7.13 -1.65
C PHE A 32 4.69 -7.72 -1.83
N ASN A 33 5.62 -6.87 -2.28
CA ASN A 33 7.00 -7.30 -2.50
C ASN A 33 7.88 -6.82 -1.35
N VAL A 34 8.71 -7.73 -0.87
CA VAL A 34 9.76 -7.44 0.11
C VAL A 34 11.10 -7.72 -0.53
N GLY A 35 11.99 -6.75 -0.45
CA GLY A 35 13.37 -6.84 -0.90
C GLY A 35 14.32 -7.17 0.24
N LYS A 36 15.33 -7.99 -0.02
CA LYS A 36 16.53 -8.11 0.80
C LYS A 36 17.73 -7.72 -0.04
N LEU A 37 18.31 -6.57 0.29
CA LEU A 37 19.51 -6.07 -0.34
C LEU A 37 20.73 -6.57 0.42
N GLU A 38 21.61 -7.28 -0.29
CA GLU A 38 22.95 -7.62 0.14
C GLU A 38 23.95 -6.76 -0.63
N CYS A 39 24.67 -5.91 0.07
CA CYS A 39 25.71 -5.04 -0.49
C CYS A 39 26.91 -4.94 0.46
N GLN A 40 27.93 -4.21 0.05
CA GLN A 40 29.15 -4.02 0.85
C GLN A 40 28.88 -3.36 2.23
N LEU A 41 27.77 -2.64 2.38
CA LEU A 41 27.38 -2.01 3.65
C LEU A 41 26.70 -3.00 4.61
N GLY A 42 26.29 -4.18 4.12
CA GLY A 42 25.62 -5.20 4.91
C GLY A 42 24.36 -5.75 4.24
N LYS A 43 23.44 -6.24 5.08
CA LYS A 43 22.18 -6.86 4.65
C LYS A 43 21.02 -6.02 5.18
N PHE A 44 20.17 -5.56 4.28
CA PHE A 44 19.08 -4.65 4.59
C PHE A 44 17.76 -5.20 4.04
N THR A 45 16.69 -5.09 4.83
CA THR A 45 15.34 -5.32 4.30
C THR A 45 14.83 -4.03 3.68
N ILE A 46 14.31 -4.13 2.46
CA ILE A 46 13.74 -3.02 1.70
C ILE A 46 12.27 -3.31 1.52
N LYS A 47 11.45 -2.33 1.89
CA LYS A 47 9.99 -2.41 1.80
C LYS A 47 9.47 -1.15 1.12
N ASP A 48 10.06 -0.74 0.02
CA ASP A 48 9.66 0.47 -0.71
C ASP A 48 8.50 0.18 -1.68
N ALA A 49 7.73 1.21 -2.05
CA ALA A 49 6.60 1.06 -2.97
C ALA A 49 7.09 0.70 -4.39
N GLU A 50 8.23 1.24 -4.82
CA GLU A 50 8.87 0.91 -6.10
C GLU A 50 9.19 -0.59 -6.24
N LEU A 51 9.27 -1.36 -5.16
CA LEU A 51 9.50 -2.80 -5.26
C LEU A 51 8.27 -3.57 -5.77
N GLU A 52 7.07 -3.00 -5.67
CA GLU A 52 5.82 -3.70 -5.92
C GLU A 52 5.55 -3.92 -7.42
N GLN A 53 6.15 -3.11 -8.29
CA GLN A 53 6.08 -3.28 -9.74
C GLN A 53 6.96 -4.44 -10.25
N TYR A 54 8.05 -4.79 -9.56
CA TYR A 54 8.99 -5.80 -10.04
C TYR A 54 8.51 -7.23 -9.72
N PRO A 55 8.68 -8.19 -10.65
CA PRO A 55 8.37 -9.59 -10.36
C PRO A 55 9.33 -10.19 -9.30
N GLU A 56 8.90 -11.27 -8.64
CA GLU A 56 9.81 -11.97 -7.72
C GLU A 56 11.03 -12.52 -8.46
N GLY A 57 12.19 -12.42 -7.82
CA GLY A 57 13.44 -12.75 -8.47
C GLY A 57 14.64 -12.23 -7.70
N LYS A 58 15.83 -12.63 -8.16
CA LYS A 58 17.09 -12.14 -7.65
C LYS A 58 17.67 -11.16 -8.66
N TYR A 59 17.79 -9.92 -8.24
CA TYR A 59 18.28 -8.85 -9.10
C TYR A 59 19.72 -8.48 -8.74
N GLN A 60 20.54 -8.29 -9.76
CA GLN A 60 21.81 -7.59 -9.61
C GLN A 60 21.66 -6.16 -10.10
N GLY A 61 22.19 -5.21 -9.35
CA GLY A 61 21.97 -3.80 -9.66
C GLY A 61 22.81 -2.85 -8.84
N GLU A 62 22.65 -1.57 -9.16
CA GLU A 62 23.07 -0.44 -8.34
C GLU A 62 21.86 0.15 -7.64
N PHE A 63 22.00 0.39 -6.34
CA PHE A 63 20.91 0.85 -5.48
C PHE A 63 21.30 2.19 -4.87
N VAL A 64 20.45 3.19 -5.04
CA VAL A 64 20.64 4.53 -4.48
C VAL A 64 19.98 4.56 -3.11
N LEU A 65 20.77 4.53 -2.04
CA LEU A 65 20.28 4.56 -0.67
C LEU A 65 19.96 6.00 -0.25
N ARG A 66 18.70 6.26 0.11
CA ARG A 66 18.29 7.54 0.72
C ARG A 66 18.72 7.60 2.19
N TYR A 67 18.36 6.57 2.96
CA TYR A 67 18.76 6.41 4.36
C TYR A 67 18.63 4.96 4.83
N ILE A 68 19.41 4.61 5.85
CA ILE A 68 19.36 3.32 6.55
C ILE A 68 18.84 3.58 7.96
N PHE A 69 17.91 2.76 8.44
CA PHE A 69 17.30 2.91 9.76
C PHE A 69 16.99 1.56 10.39
N LEU A 70 17.01 1.53 11.73
CA LEU A 70 16.56 0.37 12.49
C LEU A 70 15.07 0.51 12.77
N LYS A 71 14.29 -0.50 12.40
CA LYS A 71 12.87 -0.57 12.70
C LYS A 71 12.65 -1.62 13.78
N GLY A 72 12.23 -1.16 14.96
CA GLY A 72 11.90 -2.01 16.10
C GLY A 72 10.43 -2.40 16.10
N TYR A 73 10.15 -3.67 16.39
CA TYR A 73 8.81 -4.21 16.60
C TYR A 73 8.69 -4.80 18.00
N PRO A 74 7.68 -4.38 18.78
CA PRO A 74 7.37 -5.06 20.02
C PRO A 74 6.82 -6.44 19.70
N ILE A 75 7.41 -7.48 20.30
CA ILE A 75 6.89 -8.83 20.24
C ILE A 75 6.04 -9.06 21.50
N SER A 76 4.99 -9.89 21.38
CA SER A 76 4.06 -10.21 22.46
C SER A 76 4.69 -10.83 23.71
N ASP A 77 5.94 -11.29 23.61
CA ASP A 77 6.72 -11.84 24.72
C ASP A 77 7.47 -10.76 25.54
N GLY A 78 7.28 -9.48 25.20
CA GLY A 78 7.94 -8.34 25.85
C GLY A 78 9.34 -8.04 25.30
N SER A 79 9.83 -8.81 24.32
CA SER A 79 11.08 -8.52 23.62
C SER A 79 10.87 -7.52 22.47
N MET A 80 11.97 -6.88 22.04
CA MET A 80 11.98 -5.98 20.87
C MET A 80 12.79 -6.64 19.76
N ARG A 81 12.19 -6.82 18.58
CA ARG A 81 12.91 -7.27 17.38
C ARG A 81 13.28 -6.06 16.54
N PHE A 82 14.54 -5.95 16.19
CA PHE A 82 15.04 -4.91 15.29
C PHE A 82 15.28 -5.50 13.91
N GLU A 83 14.80 -4.80 12.90
CA GLU A 83 15.06 -5.06 11.50
C GLU A 83 15.87 -3.88 10.92
N MET A 84 16.98 -4.19 10.25
CA MET A 84 17.77 -3.18 9.57
C MET A 84 17.16 -2.91 8.21
N ARG A 85 16.60 -1.70 8.04
CA ARG A 85 15.91 -1.29 6.83
C ARG A 85 16.69 -0.23 6.08
N ALA A 86 16.57 -0.28 4.77
CA ALA A 86 17.05 0.77 3.88
C ALA A 86 15.89 1.28 3.03
N ASN A 87 15.87 2.58 2.81
CA ASN A 87 14.97 3.22 1.85
C ASN A 87 15.78 3.65 0.62
N LEU A 88 15.24 3.35 -0.56
CA LEU A 88 15.86 3.61 -1.84
C LEU A 88 15.29 4.90 -2.47
N ASP A 89 16.17 5.69 -3.07
CA ASP A 89 15.83 6.77 -3.99
C ASP A 89 15.65 6.30 -5.43
N GLY A 90 16.21 5.14 -5.74
CA GLY A 90 16.09 4.51 -7.04
C GLY A 90 17.00 3.30 -7.15
N MET A 91 16.82 2.53 -8.20
CA MET A 91 17.64 1.36 -8.50
C MET A 91 17.83 1.16 -10.00
N THR A 92 18.99 0.66 -10.38
CA THR A 92 19.29 0.23 -11.74
C THR A 92 19.54 -1.27 -11.73
N LEU A 93 18.66 -2.05 -12.35
CA LEU A 93 18.71 -3.51 -12.36
C LEU A 93 19.33 -4.01 -13.68
N PHE A 94 20.42 -4.77 -13.59
CA PHE A 94 21.17 -5.27 -14.75
C PHE A 94 20.69 -6.64 -15.22
N GLY A 95 20.27 -7.50 -14.30
CA GLY A 95 19.84 -8.87 -14.58
C GLY A 95 18.90 -9.42 -13.53
N ILE A 96 18.10 -10.41 -13.93
CA ILE A 96 17.17 -11.14 -13.09
C ILE A 96 17.49 -12.64 -13.15
N ASP A 97 17.77 -13.20 -11.98
CA ASP A 97 17.90 -14.64 -11.76
C ASP A 97 16.66 -15.16 -11.01
N LYS A 98 16.41 -16.46 -11.08
CA LYS A 98 15.35 -17.09 -10.28
C LYS A 98 15.76 -17.08 -8.82
N LEU A 99 14.81 -16.73 -7.94
CA LEU A 99 15.04 -16.74 -6.50
C LEU A 99 15.39 -18.16 -6.02
N SER A 100 16.52 -18.33 -5.34
CA SER A 100 16.89 -19.65 -4.82
C SER A 100 16.03 -20.02 -3.60
N LYS A 101 15.87 -21.32 -3.34
CA LYS A 101 15.11 -21.81 -2.18
C LYS A 101 15.69 -21.29 -0.85
N ALA A 102 17.00 -21.14 -0.75
CA ALA A 102 17.67 -20.62 0.46
C ALA A 102 17.32 -19.14 0.72
N GLU A 103 17.26 -18.32 -0.33
CA GLU A 103 16.86 -16.92 -0.23
C GLU A 103 15.38 -16.81 0.08
N ALA A 104 14.53 -17.63 -0.55
CA ALA A 104 13.11 -17.70 -0.23
C ALA A 104 12.87 -18.01 1.26
N HIS A 105 13.64 -18.95 1.83
CA HIS A 105 13.61 -19.27 3.26
C HIS A 105 14.19 -18.17 4.16
N SER A 106 15.03 -17.29 3.63
CA SER A 106 15.56 -16.16 4.39
C SER A 106 14.50 -15.11 4.70
N PHE A 107 13.43 -15.02 3.91
CA PHE A 107 12.26 -14.21 4.24
C PHE A 107 11.39 -14.96 5.25
N ALA A 108 11.06 -14.30 6.37
CA ALA A 108 10.25 -14.92 7.40
C ALA A 108 8.83 -15.22 6.85
N PRO A 109 8.18 -16.32 7.26
CA PRO A 109 6.77 -16.58 6.90
C PRO A 109 5.78 -15.52 7.39
N GLN A 110 6.21 -14.64 8.31
CA GLN A 110 5.40 -13.63 8.96
C GLN A 110 5.97 -12.22 8.73
N GLU A 111 6.34 -11.91 7.49
CA GLU A 111 6.59 -10.54 7.08
C GLU A 111 5.27 -9.76 7.15
N VAL A 112 5.25 -8.68 7.93
CA VAL A 112 4.11 -7.76 8.00
C VAL A 112 4.07 -6.92 6.73
N ASP A 113 2.87 -6.74 6.17
CA ASP A 113 2.65 -5.92 4.97
C ASP A 113 3.09 -4.48 5.27
N PRO A 114 3.95 -3.88 4.42
CA PRO A 114 4.31 -2.48 4.52
C PRO A 114 3.10 -1.52 4.70
N LEU A 115 1.95 -1.81 4.08
CA LEU A 115 0.73 -1.01 4.24
C LEU A 115 0.19 -1.05 5.68
N ASP A 116 0.24 -2.21 6.33
CA ASP A 116 -0.22 -2.36 7.73
C ASP A 116 0.73 -1.62 8.69
N GLU A 117 2.02 -1.53 8.36
CA GLU A 117 3.01 -0.81 9.16
C GLU A 117 2.86 0.72 9.02
N GLU A 118 2.50 1.21 7.84
CA GLU A 118 2.27 2.64 7.58
C GLU A 118 0.98 3.16 8.22
N GLN A 119 -0.08 2.34 8.22
CA GLN A 119 -1.34 2.66 8.89
C GLN A 119 -1.21 2.67 10.43
N GLY A 120 -0.08 2.20 10.96
CA GLY A 120 0.16 2.04 12.38
C GLY A 120 -0.76 0.99 13.00
N PRO A 121 -0.51 0.58 14.25
CA PRO A 121 -1.53 -0.15 14.99
C PRO A 121 -2.79 0.73 15.01
N PRO A 122 -3.99 0.17 14.74
CA PRO A 122 -5.21 0.90 15.06
C PRO A 122 -5.06 1.37 16.52
N PRO A 123 -5.41 2.64 16.85
CA PRO A 123 -5.37 3.07 18.23
C PRO A 123 -6.15 2.03 19.01
N ALA A 124 -5.47 1.37 19.95
CA ALA A 124 -6.08 0.38 20.80
C ALA A 124 -7.34 1.03 21.33
N ALA A 125 -8.51 0.54 20.91
CA ALA A 125 -9.77 1.00 21.43
C ALA A 125 -9.69 0.77 22.92
N THR A 126 -9.42 1.84 23.66
CA THR A 126 -9.54 1.84 25.11
C THR A 126 -10.96 1.34 25.36
N PRO A 127 -11.15 0.21 26.05
CA PRO A 127 -12.50 -0.15 26.45
C PRO A 127 -12.93 1.01 27.35
N VAL A 128 -13.86 1.82 26.84
CA VAL A 128 -14.52 2.86 27.61
C VAL A 128 -15.23 2.12 28.73
N LYS A 129 -14.53 2.02 29.86
CA LYS A 129 -15.01 1.41 31.08
C LYS A 129 -16.15 2.31 31.53
N ALA A 130 -17.36 1.92 31.16
CA ALA A 130 -18.58 2.60 31.53
C ALA A 130 -18.54 2.84 33.05
N SER A 131 -18.40 4.10 33.42
CA SER A 131 -18.46 4.60 34.78
C SER A 131 -19.87 4.35 35.29
N LYS A 132 -20.06 3.21 35.97
CA LYS A 132 -21.26 2.90 36.73
C LYS A 132 -21.23 3.75 38.00
N ALA A 133 -21.64 5.02 37.88
CA ALA A 133 -21.94 5.86 39.02
C ALA A 133 -23.23 5.36 39.68
N SER A 134 -23.09 4.97 40.93
CA SER A 134 -24.16 4.64 41.86
C SER A 134 -25.09 5.83 42.06
N ARG A 135 -26.39 5.63 41.80
CA ARG A 135 -27.46 6.39 42.46
C ARG A 135 -28.59 5.45 42.83
N SER A 136 -28.80 5.29 44.13
CA SER A 136 -29.95 4.63 44.73
C SER A 136 -30.64 5.62 45.68
N ALA A 137 -31.89 5.98 45.36
CA ALA A 137 -33.04 6.24 46.25
C ALA A 137 -34.07 7.15 45.51
N LYS A 138 -35.26 6.67 45.10
CA LYS A 138 -36.55 6.56 45.87
C LYS A 138 -37.29 7.93 45.87
N SER A 139 -38.53 8.20 45.41
CA SER A 139 -39.78 7.49 44.99
C SER A 139 -40.62 8.45 44.09
N ALA A 140 -41.27 8.02 42.98
CA ALA A 140 -42.73 7.77 42.77
C ALA A 140 -43.68 9.01 42.67
N PRO A 141 -44.92 8.91 42.13
CA PRO A 141 -45.31 8.66 40.71
C PRO A 141 -46.49 9.55 40.22
N VAL A 142 -46.68 9.83 38.91
CA VAL A 142 -48.06 10.04 38.37
C VAL A 142 -48.19 9.93 36.84
N GLN A 143 -49.17 9.10 36.46
CA GLN A 143 -50.15 9.19 35.36
C GLN A 143 -49.78 8.97 33.88
N ALA A 144 -50.21 7.76 33.47
CA ALA A 144 -50.75 7.32 32.18
C ALA A 144 -51.49 8.35 31.32
N SER A 145 -51.38 8.19 30.00
CA SER A 145 -52.45 7.80 29.04
C SER A 145 -51.85 7.91 27.62
N ALA A 146 -51.74 6.81 26.87
CA ALA A 146 -52.71 6.27 25.91
C ALA A 146 -52.63 6.94 24.51
N ASP A 147 -52.30 6.09 23.53
CA ASP A 147 -52.36 6.18 22.06
C ASP A 147 -53.72 6.72 21.54
N PRO A 148 -53.87 7.33 20.32
CA PRO A 148 -53.80 6.59 19.05
C PRO A 148 -53.38 7.35 17.76
N LEU A 149 -52.77 6.58 16.84
CA LEU A 149 -53.05 6.49 15.40
C LEU A 149 -53.77 7.66 14.69
N ILE A 150 -53.07 8.38 13.81
CA ILE A 150 -53.67 9.10 12.68
C ILE A 150 -52.83 8.89 11.42
N ASP A 151 -53.31 8.02 10.54
CA ASP A 151 -52.93 7.93 9.13
C ASP A 151 -53.76 8.97 8.36
N THR A 152 -53.09 9.94 7.74
CA THR A 152 -53.67 10.81 6.72
C THR A 152 -52.59 11.21 5.72
N THR A 153 -52.32 10.33 4.76
CA THR A 153 -51.89 10.75 3.42
C THR A 153 -53.11 11.25 2.65
N PRO A 154 -53.03 12.43 2.00
CA PRO A 154 -53.49 12.46 0.61
C PRO A 154 -52.67 13.40 -0.31
N PHE A 155 -52.40 12.89 -1.52
CA PHE A 155 -51.94 13.58 -2.75
C PHE A 155 -50.48 14.06 -2.88
N GLY A 156 -49.63 13.16 -3.39
CA GLY A 156 -49.03 13.28 -4.74
C GLY A 156 -48.22 14.52 -5.07
N VAL A 157 -46.91 14.47 -4.80
CA VAL A 157 -45.88 15.09 -5.66
C VAL A 157 -44.79 14.07 -5.88
N ASP A 158 -44.68 13.65 -7.14
CA ASP A 158 -43.59 12.86 -7.71
C ASP A 158 -42.26 13.60 -7.46
N ALA A 159 -41.41 13.02 -6.61
CA ALA A 159 -40.03 13.46 -6.41
C ALA A 159 -39.14 12.26 -6.79
N PRO A 160 -38.06 12.47 -7.57
CA PRO A 160 -37.35 11.40 -8.24
C PRO A 160 -36.76 10.41 -7.24
N PRO A 161 -36.63 9.12 -7.62
CA PRO A 161 -36.09 8.09 -6.74
C PRO A 161 -34.70 8.47 -6.24
N PRO A 162 -34.32 8.07 -5.01
CA PRO A 162 -32.95 8.16 -4.56
C PRO A 162 -32.10 7.45 -5.61
N ALA A 163 -31.14 8.21 -6.16
CA ALA A 163 -30.24 7.76 -7.20
C ALA A 163 -29.82 6.33 -6.89
N THR A 164 -30.36 5.45 -7.73
CA THR A 164 -30.04 4.05 -7.87
C THR A 164 -28.56 3.88 -7.64
N ALA A 165 -28.22 2.93 -6.76
CA ALA A 165 -26.91 2.35 -6.64
C ALA A 165 -26.24 2.37 -8.03
N ALA A 166 -25.15 3.13 -8.14
CA ALA A 166 -24.39 3.21 -9.36
C ALA A 166 -24.15 1.77 -9.84
N ALA A 167 -24.77 1.43 -10.97
CA ALA A 167 -24.31 0.36 -11.82
C ALA A 167 -22.79 0.51 -11.97
N PRO A 168 -22.02 -0.59 -12.09
CA PRO A 168 -20.57 -0.51 -12.15
C PRO A 168 -20.22 0.49 -13.24
N GLY A 169 -19.57 1.60 -12.86
CA GLY A 169 -19.06 2.54 -13.83
C GLY A 169 -18.31 1.72 -14.88
N SER A 170 -18.59 2.00 -16.17
CA SER A 170 -17.85 1.43 -17.28
C SER A 170 -16.39 1.36 -16.88
N THR A 171 -15.74 0.21 -17.06
CA THR A 171 -14.39 -0.01 -16.51
C THR A 171 -13.42 1.10 -16.92
N GLU A 172 -13.68 1.74 -18.06
CA GLU A 172 -13.02 2.94 -18.58
C GLU A 172 -13.08 4.18 -17.65
N ASP A 173 -14.20 4.45 -16.98
CA ASP A 173 -14.33 5.60 -16.06
C ASP A 173 -13.56 5.34 -14.75
N GLY A 174 -13.58 4.08 -14.29
CA GLY A 174 -12.74 3.61 -13.18
C GLY A 174 -11.25 3.67 -13.51
N ASP A 175 -10.87 3.31 -14.75
CA ASP A 175 -9.50 3.37 -15.23
C ASP A 175 -9.01 4.82 -15.37
N ALA A 176 -9.84 5.71 -15.90
CA ALA A 176 -9.54 7.13 -15.95
C ALA A 176 -9.31 7.73 -14.56
N ALA A 177 -10.10 7.33 -13.56
CA ALA A 177 -9.90 7.76 -12.18
C ALA A 177 -8.62 7.18 -11.54
N LEU A 178 -8.26 5.94 -11.87
CA LEU A 178 -7.10 5.25 -11.31
C LEU A 178 -5.77 5.75 -11.88
N PHE A 179 -5.72 6.01 -13.19
CA PHE A 179 -4.51 6.44 -13.90
C PHE A 179 -4.41 7.96 -14.06
N GLY A 180 -5.53 8.69 -13.92
CA GLY A 180 -5.57 10.15 -13.95
C GLY A 180 -4.93 10.72 -15.22
N LEU A 181 -3.80 11.41 -15.05
CA LEU A 181 -3.03 12.01 -16.14
C LEU A 181 -2.35 10.99 -17.07
N LEU A 182 -2.18 9.75 -16.62
CA LEU A 182 -1.63 8.66 -17.44
C LEU A 182 -2.70 8.05 -18.37
N TRP A 183 -3.98 8.43 -18.20
CA TRP A 183 -5.08 7.97 -19.05
C TRP A 183 -5.28 8.90 -20.26
N PRO A 184 -5.51 8.39 -21.48
CA PRO A 184 -5.57 6.98 -21.85
C PRO A 184 -4.19 6.34 -21.91
N LEU A 185 -4.11 5.06 -21.49
CA LEU A 185 -2.86 4.30 -21.54
C LEU A 185 -2.41 4.10 -22.99
N GLY A 186 -1.15 4.45 -23.27
CA GLY A 186 -0.52 4.24 -24.58
C GLY A 186 0.05 2.83 -24.76
N GLU A 187 0.97 2.67 -25.71
CA GLU A 187 1.72 1.42 -25.91
C GLU A 187 2.66 1.10 -24.75
N SER A 188 3.22 2.15 -24.13
CA SER A 188 4.01 2.08 -22.91
C SER A 188 3.56 3.12 -21.86
N VAL A 189 3.71 2.77 -20.58
CA VAL A 189 3.40 3.64 -19.45
C VAL A 189 4.45 3.50 -18.34
N LYS A 190 4.84 4.61 -17.75
CA LYS A 190 5.67 4.65 -16.55
C LYS A 190 4.79 4.95 -15.34
N LEU A 191 4.85 4.09 -14.33
CA LEU A 191 4.19 4.34 -13.05
C LEU A 191 5.07 5.25 -12.20
N ASP A 192 4.44 6.13 -11.45
CA ASP A 192 5.11 6.96 -10.47
C ASP A 192 5.18 6.20 -9.15
N SER A 193 6.38 5.74 -8.77
CA SER A 193 6.60 5.01 -7.52
C SER A 193 6.55 5.88 -6.26
N THR A 194 6.40 7.20 -6.41
CA THR A 194 6.26 8.15 -5.29
C THR A 194 4.83 8.32 -4.80
N ILE A 195 3.84 7.77 -5.53
CA ILE A 195 2.43 7.80 -5.12
C ILE A 195 2.17 6.86 -3.94
N ASP A 196 0.98 7.00 -3.35
CA ASP A 196 0.51 6.09 -2.30
C ASP A 196 0.58 4.63 -2.75
N ARG A 197 1.15 3.77 -1.90
CA ARG A 197 1.37 2.35 -2.20
C ARG A 197 0.09 1.62 -2.57
N ARG A 198 -1.05 1.95 -1.96
CA ARG A 198 -2.33 1.31 -2.29
C ARG A 198 -2.78 1.69 -3.71
N ALA A 199 -2.59 2.94 -4.10
CA ALA A 199 -2.87 3.39 -5.47
C ALA A 199 -1.94 2.70 -6.47
N LEU A 200 -0.64 2.60 -6.16
CA LEU A 200 0.33 1.90 -6.99
C LEU A 200 -0.02 0.42 -7.19
N ARG A 201 -0.41 -0.31 -6.14
CA ARG A 201 -0.89 -1.70 -6.26
C ARG A 201 -2.10 -1.82 -7.16
N ALA A 202 -3.06 -0.89 -7.04
CA ALA A 202 -4.25 -0.89 -7.87
C ALA A 202 -3.89 -0.65 -9.35
N GLN A 203 -2.98 0.30 -9.63
CA GLN A 203 -2.47 0.55 -10.98
C GLN A 203 -1.75 -0.68 -11.56
N ILE A 204 -0.86 -1.32 -10.79
CA ILE A 204 -0.14 -2.54 -11.21
C ILE A 204 -1.13 -3.67 -11.53
N ALA A 205 -2.06 -3.96 -10.60
CA ALA A 205 -3.05 -5.01 -10.79
C ALA A 205 -3.90 -4.76 -12.04
N ARG A 206 -4.25 -3.50 -12.30
CA ARG A 206 -5.02 -3.13 -13.47
C ARG A 206 -4.22 -3.25 -14.77
N LEU A 207 -2.94 -2.89 -14.76
CA LEU A 207 -2.05 -3.09 -15.91
C LEU A 207 -1.86 -4.57 -16.26
N ASP A 208 -1.73 -5.44 -15.25
CA ASP A 208 -1.69 -6.89 -15.44
C ASP A 208 -2.99 -7.41 -16.09
N GLU A 209 -4.16 -6.95 -15.63
CA GLU A 209 -5.46 -7.29 -16.24
C GLU A 209 -5.58 -6.83 -17.70
N LEU A 210 -4.97 -5.70 -18.04
CA LEU A 210 -4.94 -5.13 -19.39
C LEU A 210 -3.87 -5.79 -20.30
N GLY A 211 -3.06 -6.71 -19.77
CA GLY A 211 -2.04 -7.45 -20.51
C GLY A 211 -0.73 -6.69 -20.73
N TYR A 212 -0.44 -5.68 -19.90
CA TYR A 212 0.85 -5.02 -19.89
C TYR A 212 1.87 -5.88 -19.14
N ALA A 213 3.13 -5.76 -19.51
CA ALA A 213 4.25 -6.37 -18.80
C ALA A 213 5.32 -5.32 -18.50
N LEU A 214 5.83 -5.35 -17.27
CA LEU A 214 6.95 -4.50 -16.87
C LEU A 214 8.26 -4.95 -17.54
N ASP A 215 8.93 -4.02 -18.20
CA ASP A 215 10.36 -4.12 -18.49
C ASP A 215 11.15 -3.48 -17.34
N PHE A 216 11.80 -4.33 -16.54
CA PHE A 216 12.54 -3.90 -15.35
C PHE A 216 13.78 -3.06 -15.67
N LYS A 217 14.28 -3.07 -16.92
CA LYS A 217 15.45 -2.27 -17.31
C LYS A 217 15.08 -0.83 -17.63
N THR A 218 13.94 -0.64 -18.29
CA THR A 218 13.43 0.68 -18.67
C THR A 218 12.44 1.24 -17.64
N GLN A 219 11.99 0.39 -16.71
CA GLN A 219 10.92 0.67 -15.75
C GLN A 219 9.61 1.06 -16.45
N GLU A 220 9.38 0.54 -17.66
CA GLU A 220 8.19 0.81 -18.46
C GLU A 220 7.30 -0.41 -18.52
N TRP A 221 6.00 -0.20 -18.36
CA TRP A 221 4.98 -1.19 -18.65
C TRP A 221 4.62 -1.09 -20.12
N SER A 222 4.81 -2.18 -20.87
CA SER A 222 4.49 -2.24 -22.31
C SER A 222 3.40 -3.26 -22.56
N ARG A 223 2.49 -2.96 -23.48
CA ARG A 223 1.43 -3.91 -23.84
C ARG A 223 2.07 -5.11 -24.52
N ARG A 224 1.85 -6.33 -24.01
CA ARG A 224 2.26 -7.53 -24.75
C ARG A 224 1.37 -7.65 -25.97
N ALA A 225 1.90 -7.29 -27.13
CA ALA A 225 1.30 -7.73 -28.38
C ALA A 225 1.25 -9.27 -28.33
N GLU A 226 0.06 -9.86 -28.45
CA GLU A 226 -0.08 -11.30 -28.66
C GLU A 226 0.93 -11.73 -29.72
N LEU A 227 1.84 -12.64 -29.35
CA LEU A 227 2.65 -13.34 -30.33
C LEU A 227 1.67 -13.88 -31.39
N GLN A 228 1.77 -13.38 -32.62
CA GLN A 228 1.19 -14.03 -33.77
C GLN A 228 1.67 -15.49 -33.75
N PRO A 229 0.77 -16.49 -33.70
CA PRO A 229 1.19 -17.86 -33.94
C PRO A 229 1.63 -17.93 -35.42
N ALA A 230 2.86 -18.41 -35.62
CA ALA A 230 3.40 -18.75 -36.92
C ALA A 230 2.67 -19.95 -37.55
#